data_AF-T0RNP5-F1
#
_entry.id   AF-T0RNP5-F1
#
_cell.length_a   1.000
_cell.length_b   1.000
_cell.length_c   1.000
_cell.angle_alpha   90.00
_cell.angle_beta   90.00
_cell.angle_gamma   90.00
#
_symmetry.space_group_name_H-M   'P 1'
#
loop_
_entity.id
_entity.type
_entity.pdbx_description
1 polymer ?
#
loop_
_entity_poly.entity_id
_entity_poly.type
_entity_poly.pdbx_seq_one_letter_code
_entity_poly.pdbx_strand_id
1 'polypeptide(L)'
;MADFDYDGEELHIIYGVKNDPLIMKLIDILEEAEVNFEFKDFRDHRPTPEQLMQWADFMEEEFPLNYRSTFVKKNKKIFDKLPSPKQYQWIIDNYQAIERPIILNEEGEIVWAGGRPERIAKVLFNLVQD
;
A
#
# COMPACT_ATOMS: atom_id res chain seq x y z
N MET A 1 -17.53 -13.51 0.54
CA MET A 1 -16.37 -13.00 -0.19
C MET A 1 -17.00 -12.17 -1.30
N ALA A 2 -16.89 -10.85 -1.24
CA ALA A 2 -17.52 -10.00 -2.25
C ALA A 2 -16.77 -10.19 -3.56
N ASP A 3 -17.50 -10.57 -4.62
CA ASP A 3 -16.98 -10.60 -5.97
C ASP A 3 -16.88 -9.14 -6.44
N PHE A 4 -15.66 -8.64 -6.56
CA PHE A 4 -15.38 -7.36 -7.20
C PHE A 4 -15.31 -7.65 -8.71
N ASP A 5 -16.41 -7.38 -9.43
CA ASP A 5 -16.41 -7.34 -10.90
C ASP A 5 -15.75 -6.03 -11.33
N TYR A 6 -14.43 -6.05 -11.55
CA TYR A 6 -13.69 -4.93 -12.13
C TYR A 6 -14.06 -4.79 -13.61
N ASP A 7 -14.75 -3.70 -13.98
CA ASP A 7 -15.26 -3.45 -15.34
C ASP A 7 -14.25 -2.78 -16.29
N GLY A 8 -13.04 -2.47 -15.78
CA GLY A 8 -11.95 -1.91 -16.57
C GLY A 8 -11.88 -0.38 -16.58
N GLU A 9 -12.91 0.34 -16.11
CA GLU A 9 -12.95 1.81 -16.19
C GLU A 9 -12.59 2.50 -14.86
N GLU A 10 -12.74 1.81 -13.74
CA GLU A 10 -12.54 2.37 -12.39
C GLU A 10 -11.10 2.81 -12.13
N LEU A 11 -10.92 4.09 -11.79
CA LEU A 11 -9.62 4.66 -11.43
C LEU A 11 -9.19 4.16 -10.05
N HIS A 12 -8.01 3.54 -9.99
CA HIS A 12 -7.40 3.12 -8.73
C HIS A 12 -6.26 4.04 -8.31
N ILE A 13 -6.15 4.37 -7.02
CA ILE A 13 -5.02 5.14 -6.50
C ILE A 13 -4.07 4.19 -5.77
N ILE A 14 -2.82 4.12 -6.23
CA ILE A 14 -1.81 3.20 -5.71
C ILE A 14 -0.72 3.98 -5.00
N TYR A 15 -0.62 3.80 -3.69
CA TYR A 15 0.48 4.34 -2.89
C TYR A 15 1.63 3.35 -2.76
N GLY A 16 2.86 3.84 -2.87
CA GLY A 16 4.05 3.03 -2.70
C GLY A 16 5.35 3.82 -2.80
N VAL A 17 6.43 3.13 -3.18
CA VAL A 17 7.72 3.74 -3.47
C VAL A 17 8.09 3.35 -4.90
N LYS A 18 8.26 4.33 -5.79
CA LYS A 18 8.42 4.11 -7.25
C LYS A 18 9.53 3.12 -7.61
N ASN A 19 10.61 3.10 -6.84
CA ASN A 19 11.78 2.25 -7.11
C ASN A 19 11.77 0.93 -6.32
N ASP A 20 10.65 0.58 -5.67
CA ASP A 20 10.50 -0.71 -4.99
C ASP A 20 10.23 -1.82 -6.04
N PRO A 21 10.96 -2.94 -6.04
CA PRO A 21 10.80 -3.98 -7.05
C PRO A 21 9.39 -4.58 -7.16
N LEU A 22 8.65 -4.68 -6.05
CA LEU A 22 7.28 -5.20 -6.09
C LEU A 22 6.32 -4.15 -6.64
N ILE A 23 6.53 -2.87 -6.30
CA ILE A 23 5.74 -1.78 -6.86
C ILE A 23 5.96 -1.66 -8.36
N MET A 24 7.21 -1.63 -8.84
CA MET A 24 7.50 -1.56 -10.28
C MET A 24 6.83 -2.71 -11.02
N LYS A 25 6.95 -3.95 -10.51
CA LYS A 25 6.31 -5.10 -11.12
C LYS A 25 4.78 -5.00 -11.14
N LEU A 26 4.16 -4.48 -10.07
CA LEU A 26 2.71 -4.27 -10.07
C LEU A 26 2.32 -3.24 -11.12
N ILE A 27 3.00 -2.11 -11.17
CA ILE A 27 2.76 -1.07 -12.18
C ILE A 27 2.89 -1.65 -13.59
N ASP A 28 3.96 -2.39 -13.88
CA ASP A 28 4.16 -3.04 -15.19
C ASP A 28 2.96 -3.95 -15.55
N ILE A 29 2.49 -4.79 -14.61
CA ILE A 29 1.33 -5.69 -14.84
C ILE A 29 0.06 -4.89 -15.15
N LEU A 30 -0.18 -3.79 -14.43
CA LEU A 30 -1.38 -2.97 -14.60
C LEU A 30 -1.34 -2.15 -15.88
N GLU A 31 -0.18 -1.60 -16.25
CA GLU A 31 0.04 -0.90 -17.51
C GLU A 31 -0.12 -1.84 -18.73
N GLU A 32 0.44 -3.06 -18.67
CA GLU A 32 0.27 -4.07 -19.72
C GLU A 32 -1.18 -4.50 -19.93
N ALA A 33 -1.98 -4.45 -18.87
CA ALA A 33 -3.40 -4.79 -18.88
C ALA A 33 -4.32 -3.58 -19.09
N GLU A 34 -3.77 -2.39 -19.38
CA GLU A 34 -4.51 -1.14 -19.58
C GLU A 34 -5.44 -0.78 -18.40
N VAL A 35 -5.07 -1.15 -17.17
CA VAL A 35 -5.79 -0.76 -15.96
C VAL A 35 -5.62 0.73 -15.72
N ASN A 36 -6.72 1.42 -15.41
CA ASN A 36 -6.71 2.84 -15.08
C ASN A 36 -6.24 3.06 -13.63
N PHE A 37 -5.08 3.66 -13.43
CA PHE A 37 -4.58 3.96 -12.07
C PHE A 37 -3.78 5.27 -12.00
N GLU A 38 -3.76 5.86 -10.81
CA GLU A 38 -2.88 6.96 -10.40
C GLU A 38 -1.86 6.44 -9.38
N PHE A 39 -0.57 6.57 -9.66
CA PHE A 39 0.48 6.20 -8.71
C PHE A 39 0.94 7.38 -7.84
N LYS A 40 0.91 7.21 -6.52
CA LYS A 40 1.38 8.17 -5.52
C LYS A 40 2.60 7.65 -4.77
N ASP A 41 3.77 8.21 -5.09
CA ASP A 41 5.00 7.92 -4.35
C ASP A 41 4.97 8.55 -2.96
N PHE A 42 5.23 7.78 -1.91
CA PHE A 42 5.27 8.28 -0.54
C PHE A 42 6.31 9.40 -0.30
N ARG A 43 7.31 9.55 -1.17
CA ARG A 43 8.29 10.65 -1.11
C ARG A 43 7.68 12.00 -1.42
N ASP A 44 6.80 12.02 -2.42
CA ASP A 44 6.16 13.23 -2.92
C ASP A 44 4.78 13.43 -2.25
N HIS A 45 4.13 12.32 -1.88
CA HIS A 45 2.81 12.24 -1.26
C HIS A 45 2.93 11.57 0.11
N ARG A 46 3.51 12.30 1.06
CA ARG A 46 3.62 11.85 2.46
C ARG A 46 2.20 11.63 3.04
N PRO A 47 1.93 10.48 3.67
CA PRO A 47 0.61 10.25 4.27
C PRO A 47 0.38 11.14 5.49
N THR A 48 -0.88 11.47 5.74
CA THR A 48 -1.29 12.10 7.00
C THR A 48 -1.42 11.06 8.13
N PRO A 49 -1.38 11.47 9.41
CA PRO A 49 -1.68 10.56 10.52
C PRO A 49 -3.03 9.86 10.39
N GLU A 50 -4.06 10.55 9.90
CA GLU A 50 -5.39 9.98 9.69
C GLU A 50 -5.37 8.87 8.64
N GLN A 51 -4.66 9.08 7.52
CA GLN A 51 -4.49 8.02 6.51
C GLN A 51 -3.75 6.82 7.09
N LEU A 52 -2.69 7.03 7.88
CA LEU A 52 -1.96 5.94 8.53
C LEU A 52 -2.85 5.14 9.49
N MET A 53 -3.75 5.82 10.21
CA MET A 53 -4.73 5.17 11.08
C MET A 53 -5.73 4.33 10.27
N GLN A 54 -6.27 4.88 9.18
CA GLN A 54 -7.20 4.15 8.30
C GLN A 54 -6.54 2.91 7.68
N TRP A 55 -5.29 3.02 7.24
CA TRP A 55 -4.56 1.89 6.67
C TRP A 55 -4.26 0.81 7.70
N ALA A 56 -3.91 1.21 8.93
CA ALA A 56 -3.68 0.28 10.04
C ALA A 56 -4.97 -0.49 10.38
N ASP A 57 -6.10 0.22 10.48
CA ASP A 57 -7.42 -0.35 10.75
C ASP A 57 -7.83 -1.36 9.67
N PHE A 58 -7.67 -1.01 8.39
CA PHE A 58 -7.91 -1.94 7.27
C PHE A 58 -7.07 -3.22 7.35
N MET A 59 -5.84 -3.12 7.85
CA MET A 59 -4.93 -4.26 8.02
C MET A 59 -5.16 -5.02 9.33
N GLU A 60 -6.04 -4.55 10.22
CA GLU A 60 -6.23 -5.05 11.59
C GLU A 60 -4.92 -5.00 12.42
N GLU A 61 -4.10 -3.97 12.19
CA GLU A 61 -2.79 -3.77 12.83
C GLU A 61 -2.75 -2.46 13.61
N GLU A 62 -1.79 -2.32 14.54
CA GLU A 62 -1.62 -1.06 15.30
C GLU A 62 -1.08 0.09 14.41
N PHE A 63 -0.23 -0.27 13.45
CA PHE A 63 0.40 0.65 12.50
C PHE A 63 0.53 -0.01 11.13
N PRO A 64 0.49 0.75 10.03
CA PRO A 64 0.56 0.21 8.67
C PRO A 64 2.00 -0.10 8.26
N LEU A 65 2.70 -0.92 9.06
CA LEU A 65 4.11 -1.22 8.89
C LEU A 65 4.33 -2.47 8.03
N ASN A 66 5.32 -2.41 7.16
CA ASN A 66 5.88 -3.61 6.54
C ASN A 66 6.74 -4.37 7.54
N TYR A 67 6.12 -5.20 8.38
CA TYR A 67 6.79 -6.01 9.41
C TYR A 67 7.78 -7.03 8.82
N ARG A 68 7.67 -7.35 7.53
CA ARG A 68 8.60 -8.26 6.85
C ARG A 68 9.90 -7.57 6.45
N SER A 69 9.88 -6.25 6.28
CA SER A 69 11.03 -5.45 5.85
C SER A 69 12.20 -5.50 6.84
N THR A 70 13.42 -5.52 6.30
CA THR A 70 14.64 -5.46 7.13
C THR A 70 14.77 -4.13 7.85
N PHE A 71 14.24 -3.04 7.26
CA PHE A 71 14.22 -1.71 7.85
C PHE A 71 13.39 -1.68 9.14
N VAL A 72 12.14 -2.17 9.11
CA VAL A 72 11.29 -2.23 10.30
C VAL A 72 11.90 -3.14 11.36
N LYS A 73 12.38 -4.33 10.97
CA LYS A 73 13.03 -5.27 11.91
C LYS A 73 14.24 -4.66 12.62
N LYS A 74 15.09 -3.91 11.91
CA LYS A 74 16.27 -3.24 12.49
C LYS A 74 15.88 -2.10 13.44
N ASN A 75 14.81 -1.38 13.14
CA ASN A 75 14.40 -0.20 13.90
C ASN A 75 13.32 -0.47 14.95
N LYS A 76 12.77 -1.69 15.02
CA LYS A 76 11.62 -2.03 15.88
C LYS A 76 11.82 -1.60 17.34
N LYS A 77 12.99 -1.88 17.93
CA LYS A 77 13.29 -1.49 19.32
C LYS A 77 13.27 0.02 19.57
N ILE A 78 13.60 0.82 18.55
CA ILE A 78 13.56 2.28 18.63
C ILE A 78 12.11 2.73 18.49
N PHE A 79 11.41 2.19 17.49
CA PHE A 79 10.00 2.48 17.22
C PHE A 79 9.09 2.19 18.41
N ASP A 80 9.21 1.01 19.02
CA ASP A 80 8.39 0.59 20.17
C ASP A 80 8.60 1.44 21.44
N LYS A 81 9.69 2.22 21.49
CA LYS A 81 9.99 3.13 22.62
C LYS A 81 9.43 4.53 22.41
N LEU A 82 8.92 4.84 21.22
CA LEU A 82 8.31 6.12 20.94
C LEU A 82 6.88 6.15 21.51
N PRO A 83 6.42 7.28 22.09
CA PRO A 83 5.01 7.46 22.39
C PRO A 83 4.19 7.55 21.10
N SER A 84 2.91 7.14 21.12
CA SER A 84 2.07 7.01 19.92
C SER A 84 2.08 8.20 18.96
N PRO A 85 1.98 9.48 19.40
CA PRO A 85 2.08 10.61 18.47
C PRO A 85 3.42 10.68 17.71
N LYS A 86 4.51 10.24 18.35
CA LYS A 86 5.84 10.17 17.73
C LYS A 86 6.00 8.94 16.84
N GLN A 87 5.23 7.87 17.05
CA GLN A 87 5.24 6.71 16.17
C GLN A 87 4.68 7.07 14.78
N TYR A 88 3.57 7.79 14.70
CA TYR A 88 3.04 8.28 13.41
C TYR A 88 4.04 9.19 12.70
N GLN A 89 4.62 10.17 13.39
CA GLN A 89 5.64 11.02 12.79
C GLN A 89 6.84 10.21 12.30
N TRP A 90 7.29 9.22 13.07
CA TRP A 90 8.38 8.34 12.67
C TRP A 90 8.04 7.55 11.40
N ILE A 91 6.81 7.08 11.24
CA ILE A 91 6.36 6.37 10.03
C ILE A 91 6.39 7.31 8.81
N ILE A 92 5.90 8.55 8.96
CA ILE A 92 5.90 9.56 7.90
C ILE A 92 7.34 9.88 7.46
N ASP A 93 8.23 10.09 8.43
CA ASP A 93 9.64 10.39 8.18
C ASP A 93 10.39 9.19 7.56
N ASN A 94 9.96 7.98 7.88
CA ASN A 94 10.55 6.72 7.43
C ASN A 94 9.59 5.96 6.52
N TYR A 95 9.05 6.62 5.51
CA TYR A 95 8.07 6.10 4.55
C TYR A 95 8.35 4.67 4.01
N GLN A 96 9.61 4.25 3.87
CA GLN A 96 9.99 2.90 3.47
C GLN A 96 9.53 1.80 4.45
N ALA A 97 9.16 2.19 5.67
CA ALA A 97 8.61 1.33 6.70
C ALA A 97 7.13 1.02 6.47
N ILE A 98 6.42 1.81 5.67
CA ILE A 98 5.00 1.64 5.41
C ILE A 98 4.77 0.37 4.55
N GLU A 99 3.75 -0.40 4.89
CA GLU A 99 3.26 -1.52 4.09
C GLU A 99 2.82 -1.03 2.71
N ARG A 100 3.11 -1.80 1.66
CA ARG A 100 2.89 -1.36 0.28
C ARG A 100 2.66 -2.53 -0.69
N PRO A 101 1.87 -2.32 -1.75
CA PRO A 101 1.11 -1.10 -2.06
C PRO A 101 -0.05 -0.88 -1.07
N ILE A 102 -0.54 0.36 -0.97
CA ILE A 102 -1.89 0.63 -0.45
C ILE A 102 -2.71 1.07 -1.65
N ILE A 103 -3.83 0.39 -1.93
CA ILE A 103 -4.65 0.62 -3.12
C ILE A 103 -6.02 1.10 -2.67
N LEU A 104 -6.46 2.21 -3.25
CA LEU A 104 -7.76 2.81 -3.02
C LEU A 104 -8.58 2.75 -4.31
N ASN A 105 -9.90 2.63 -4.18
CA ASN A 105 -10.84 2.86 -5.29
C ASN A 105 -10.99 4.36 -5.59
N GLU A 106 -11.84 4.70 -6.55
CA GLU A 106 -12.10 6.09 -6.97
C GLU A 106 -12.76 6.94 -5.87
N GLU A 107 -13.49 6.31 -4.95
CA GLU A 107 -14.11 6.96 -3.79
C GLU A 107 -13.11 7.23 -2.65
N GLY A 108 -11.89 6.71 -2.76
CA GLY A 108 -10.83 6.83 -1.76
C GLY A 108 -10.91 5.79 -0.64
N GLU A 109 -11.72 4.75 -0.79
CA GLU A 109 -11.80 3.62 0.12
C GLU A 109 -10.66 2.63 -0.12
N ILE A 110 -10.10 2.07 0.95
CA ILE A 110 -9.00 1.11 0.84
C ILE A 110 -9.57 -0.24 0.38
N VAL A 111 -9.10 -0.72 -0.77
CA VAL A 111 -9.50 -2.02 -1.33
C VAL A 111 -8.40 -3.08 -1.20
N TRP A 112 -7.15 -2.67 -0.99
CA TRP A 112 -6.04 -3.59 -0.81
C TRP A 112 -4.85 -2.98 -0.05
N ALA A 113 -4.13 -3.81 0.72
CA ALA A 113 -2.90 -3.43 1.39
C ALA A 113 -1.86 -4.57 1.37
N GLY A 114 -0.64 -4.27 0.94
CA GLY A 114 0.50 -5.18 0.92
C GLY A 114 0.39 -6.33 -0.09
N GLY A 115 1.29 -7.31 0.02
CA GLY A 115 1.19 -8.57 -0.76
C GLY A 115 2.01 -8.60 -2.06
N ARG A 116 1.81 -9.67 -2.84
CA ARG A 116 2.55 -9.91 -4.08
C ARG A 116 1.82 -9.31 -5.29
N PRO A 117 2.52 -8.69 -6.25
CA PRO A 117 1.92 -8.07 -7.44
C PRO A 117 0.97 -8.99 -8.20
N GLU A 118 1.35 -10.25 -8.40
CA GLU A 118 0.55 -11.21 -9.18
C GLU A 118 -0.74 -11.59 -8.46
N ARG A 119 -0.71 -11.65 -7.12
CA ARG A 119 -1.92 -11.91 -6.32
C ARG A 119 -2.86 -10.72 -6.37
N ILE A 120 -2.32 -9.50 -6.34
CA ILE A 120 -3.12 -8.28 -6.45
C ILE A 120 -3.79 -8.26 -7.83
N ALA A 121 -3.01 -8.41 -8.89
CA ALA A 121 -3.52 -8.47 -10.26
C ALA A 121 -4.65 -9.50 -10.42
N LYS A 122 -4.45 -10.72 -9.89
CA LYS A 122 -5.44 -11.81 -9.96
C LYS A 122 -6.71 -11.54 -9.16
N VAL A 123 -6.58 -11.05 -7.93
CA VAL A 123 -7.73 -10.98 -7.01
C VAL A 123 -8.46 -9.65 -7.13
N LEU A 124 -7.72 -8.54 -7.23
CA LEU A 124 -8.32 -7.21 -7.27
C LEU A 124 -8.74 -6.82 -8.68
N PHE A 125 -7.89 -7.07 -9.67
CA PHE A 125 -8.12 -6.62 -11.05
C PHE A 125 -8.61 -7.73 -11.98
N ASN A 126 -8.79 -8.96 -11.47
CA ASN A 126 -9.17 -10.15 -12.23
C ASN A 126 -8.24 -10.42 -13.45
N LEU A 127 -6.97 -10.00 -13.34
CA LEU A 127 -5.93 -10.18 -14.34
C LEU A 127 -5.14 -11.43 -13.98
N VAL A 128 -4.86 -12.32 -14.94
CA VAL A 128 -4.26 -13.66 -14.76
C VAL A 128 -5.32 -14.76 -14.61
N GLN A 129 -5.71 -15.33 -15.76
CA GLN A 129 -6.19 -16.70 -15.85
C GLN A 129 -5.00 -17.66 -16.02
N ASP A 130 -5.13 -18.85 -15.43
CA ASP A 130 -4.09 -19.90 -15.41
C ASP A 130 -3.70 -20.41 -16.81
#